data_AF-A0A518GW25-F1
#
_entry.id   AF-A0A518GW25-F1
#
_cell.length_a   1.000
_cell.length_b   1.000
_cell.length_c   1.000
_cell.angle_alpha   90.00
_cell.angle_beta   90.00
_cell.angle_gamma   90.00
#
_symmetry.space_group_name_H-M   'P 1'
#
loop_
_entity.id
_entity.type
_entity.pdbx_description
1 polymer ?
#
loop_
_entity_poly.entity_id
_entity_poly.type
_entity_poly.pdbx_seq_one_letter_code
_entity_poly.pdbx_strand_id
1 'polypeptide(L)'
;MGHWGVRSYEVDEVADAIDSAFERIHGRAYDDLMSDRDPTPAEQIHRQLANADTLRVALEAFREEHGDDLDSWDELARLALCGVVVLHAELGVPVPGDLRDRAASWLEHEDLDWDPQPMRDARRRREVEFLRSPPSPDAP
;
A
#
# COMPACT_ATOMS: atom_id res chain seq x y z
N MET A 1 -10.55 -15.87 -9.25
CA MET A 1 -9.36 -15.20 -9.81
C MET A 1 -9.42 -13.79 -9.25
N GLY A 2 -8.55 -13.47 -8.29
CA GLY A 2 -8.47 -12.14 -7.69
C GLY A 2 -8.06 -11.11 -8.73
N HIS A 3 -8.45 -9.86 -8.51
CA HIS A 3 -8.13 -8.76 -9.41
C HIS A 3 -6.71 -8.27 -9.13
N TRP A 4 -5.72 -8.90 -9.76
CA TRP A 4 -4.32 -8.51 -9.65
C TRP A 4 -4.05 -7.30 -10.57
N GLY A 5 -4.03 -6.08 -10.04
CA GLY A 5 -3.58 -4.90 -10.79
C GLY A 5 -2.06 -4.82 -10.89
N VAL A 6 -1.53 -4.09 -11.88
CA VAL A 6 -0.08 -4.05 -12.15
C VAL A 6 0.70 -3.38 -11.00
N ARG A 7 0.04 -2.46 -10.27
CA ARG A 7 0.61 -1.78 -9.10
C ARG A 7 0.41 -2.62 -7.85
N SER A 8 1.40 -2.61 -6.94
CA SER A 8 1.33 -3.43 -5.72
C SER A 8 0.14 -3.06 -4.80
N TYR A 9 -0.42 -1.86 -4.94
CA TYR A 9 -1.60 -1.40 -4.19
C TYR A 9 -2.93 -1.54 -4.94
N GLU A 10 -2.95 -2.18 -6.10
CA GLU A 10 -4.18 -2.58 -6.79
C GLU A 10 -4.56 -4.04 -6.46
N VAL A 11 -4.08 -4.53 -5.32
CA VAL A 11 -4.38 -5.84 -4.75
C VAL A 11 -5.54 -5.66 -3.77
N ASP A 12 -6.52 -6.57 -3.78
CA ASP A 12 -7.76 -6.44 -3.00
C ASP A 12 -7.46 -6.27 -1.49
N GLU A 13 -6.51 -7.04 -0.96
CA GLU A 13 -6.06 -6.97 0.43
C GLU A 13 -5.49 -5.59 0.82
N VAL A 14 -4.92 -4.86 -0.16
CA VAL A 14 -4.43 -3.49 0.07
C VAL A 14 -5.58 -2.52 0.18
N ALA A 15 -6.59 -2.64 -0.70
CA ALA A 15 -7.78 -1.81 -0.66
C ALA A 15 -8.51 -2.00 0.68
N ASP A 16 -8.72 -3.24 1.11
CA ASP A 16 -9.39 -3.56 2.37
C ASP A 16 -8.65 -2.98 3.59
N ALA A 17 -7.32 -3.09 3.62
CA ALA A 17 -6.51 -2.55 4.70
C ALA A 17 -6.53 -1.01 4.73
N ILE A 18 -6.52 -0.36 3.56
CA ILE A 18 -6.59 1.11 3.44
C ILE A 18 -7.97 1.62 3.86
N ASP A 19 -9.04 1.00 3.38
CA ASP A 19 -10.41 1.39 3.69
C ASP A 19 -10.68 1.25 5.18
N SER A 20 -10.26 0.13 5.78
CA SER A 20 -10.33 -0.08 7.23
C SER A 20 -9.53 0.97 8.01
N ALA A 21 -8.35 1.36 7.51
CA ALA A 21 -7.54 2.40 8.14
C ALA A 21 -8.17 3.79 8.03
N PHE A 22 -8.78 4.12 6.89
CA PHE A 22 -9.47 5.39 6.68
C PHE A 22 -10.74 5.49 7.51
N GLU A 23 -11.55 4.44 7.57
CA GLU A 23 -12.71 4.37 8.46
C GLU A 23 -12.27 4.56 9.92
N ARG A 24 -11.21 3.87 10.36
CA ARG A 24 -10.74 3.94 11.74
C ARG A 24 -10.14 5.30 12.13
N ILE A 25 -9.41 5.97 11.23
CA ILE A 25 -8.74 7.25 11.52
C ILE A 25 -9.66 8.45 11.24
N HIS A 26 -10.39 8.42 10.13
CA HIS A 26 -11.15 9.57 9.62
C HIS A 26 -12.67 9.42 9.77
N GLY A 27 -13.17 8.20 9.95
CA GLY A 27 -14.58 7.87 10.19
C GLY A 27 -15.50 8.62 9.24
N ARG A 28 -16.30 9.54 9.80
CA ARG A 28 -17.28 10.33 9.04
C ARG A 28 -16.70 11.07 7.83
N ALA A 29 -15.46 11.55 7.89
CA ALA A 29 -14.87 12.24 6.75
C ALA A 29 -14.62 11.29 5.57
N TYR A 30 -14.28 10.03 5.85
CA TYR A 30 -14.19 8.99 4.83
C TYR A 30 -15.59 8.60 4.31
N ASP A 31 -16.58 8.44 5.20
CA ASP A 31 -17.97 8.16 4.82
C ASP A 31 -18.54 9.23 3.86
N ASP A 32 -18.28 10.50 4.15
CA ASP A 32 -18.76 11.62 3.34
C ASP A 32 -18.15 11.60 1.93
N LEU A 33 -16.89 11.15 1.78
CA LEU A 33 -16.20 11.01 0.48
C LEU A 33 -16.65 9.79 -0.33
N MET A 34 -17.07 8.73 0.36
CA MET A 34 -17.59 7.48 -0.22
C MET A 34 -19.10 7.52 -0.53
N SER A 35 -19.75 8.66 -0.28
CA SER A 35 -21.19 8.84 -0.48
C SER A 35 -21.63 8.58 -1.93
N ASP A 36 -22.57 7.64 -2.11
CA ASP A 36 -23.17 7.27 -3.41
C ASP A 36 -23.78 8.44 -4.19
N ARG A 37 -24.03 9.57 -3.53
CA ARG A 37 -24.61 10.76 -4.17
C ARG A 37 -23.61 11.52 -5.04
N ASP A 38 -22.34 11.48 -4.68
CA ASP A 38 -21.23 12.12 -5.40
C ASP A 38 -19.89 11.45 -4.99
N PRO A 39 -19.63 10.22 -5.47
CA PRO A 39 -18.48 9.46 -4.99
C PRO A 39 -17.18 10.10 -5.46
N THR A 40 -16.29 10.40 -4.51
CA THR A 40 -14.96 10.90 -4.82
C THR A 40 -14.10 9.78 -5.41
N PRO A 41 -13.32 10.01 -6.48
CA PRO A 41 -12.42 8.98 -7.01
C PRO A 41 -11.42 8.49 -5.96
N ALA A 42 -11.16 7.18 -5.90
CA ALA A 42 -10.27 6.57 -4.91
C ALA A 42 -8.90 7.25 -4.80
N GLU A 43 -8.26 7.59 -5.92
CA GLU A 43 -6.97 8.31 -5.92
C GLU A 43 -7.05 9.67 -5.21
N GLN A 44 -8.19 10.36 -5.31
CA GLN A 44 -8.41 11.64 -4.66
C GLN A 44 -8.73 11.45 -3.16
N ILE A 45 -9.40 10.37 -2.78
CA ILE A 45 -9.59 9.99 -1.37
C ILE A 45 -8.22 9.69 -0.74
N HIS A 46 -7.41 8.85 -1.40
CA HIS A 46 -6.09 8.48 -0.91
C HIS A 46 -5.20 9.71 -0.68
N ARG A 47 -5.16 10.66 -1.62
CA ARG A 47 -4.41 11.93 -1.46
C ARG A 47 -4.91 12.79 -0.30
N GLN A 48 -6.20 12.76 0.00
CA GLN A 48 -6.77 13.57 1.07
C GLN A 48 -6.54 12.96 2.45
N LEU A 49 -6.58 11.63 2.54
CA LEU A 49 -6.66 10.92 3.81
C LEU A 49 -5.36 10.23 4.23
N ALA A 50 -4.48 9.89 3.28
CA ALA A 50 -3.24 9.18 3.60
C ALA A 50 -2.33 10.03 4.50
N ASN A 51 -1.95 9.46 5.64
CA ASN A 51 -1.01 10.04 6.59
C ASN A 51 -0.28 8.93 7.37
N ALA A 52 0.57 9.33 8.32
CA ALA A 52 1.36 8.37 9.10
C ALA A 52 0.48 7.45 9.98
N ASP A 53 -0.67 7.94 10.45
CA ASP A 53 -1.60 7.15 11.27
C ASP A 53 -2.36 6.12 10.41
N THR A 54 -2.78 6.47 9.20
CA THR A 54 -3.44 5.52 8.28
C THR A 54 -2.46 4.44 7.84
N LEU A 55 -1.19 4.79 7.59
CA LEU A 55 -0.13 3.82 7.34
C LEU A 55 0.01 2.86 8.52
N ARG A 56 0.16 3.39 9.74
CA ARG A 56 0.31 2.57 10.95
C ARG A 56 -0.86 1.62 11.14
N VAL A 57 -2.10 2.11 11.02
CA VAL A 57 -3.30 1.29 11.20
C VAL A 57 -3.44 0.23 10.12
N ALA A 58 -3.14 0.54 8.85
CA ALA A 58 -3.17 -0.45 7.78
C ALA A 58 -2.15 -1.58 8.03
N LEU A 59 -0.96 -1.25 8.55
CA LEU A 59 0.04 -2.26 8.92
C LEU A 59 -0.37 -3.08 10.14
N GLU A 60 -1.07 -2.47 11.10
CA GLU A 60 -1.64 -3.19 12.24
C GLU A 60 -2.68 -4.20 11.79
N ALA A 61 -3.54 -3.85 10.81
CA ALA A 61 -4.55 -4.77 10.26
C ALA A 61 -3.92 -6.06 9.72
N PHE A 62 -2.84 -5.96 8.94
CA PHE A 62 -2.14 -7.15 8.45
C PHE A 62 -1.49 -7.98 9.57
N ARG A 63 -0.99 -7.34 10.64
CA ARG A 63 -0.44 -8.07 11.80
C ARG A 63 -1.53 -8.77 12.61
N GLU A 64 -2.71 -8.18 12.71
CA GLU A 64 -3.87 -8.80 13.35
C GLU A 64 -4.33 -10.05 12.56
N GLU A 65 -4.23 -10.02 11.23
CA GLU A 65 -4.63 -11.13 10.36
C GLU A 65 -3.56 -12.24 10.23
N HIS A 66 -2.30 -11.87 9.99
CA HIS A 66 -1.21 -12.80 9.67
C HIS A 66 -0.24 -13.04 10.84
N GLY A 67 -0.38 -12.29 11.94
CA GLY A 67 0.51 -12.34 13.10
C GLY A 67 1.73 -11.41 13.01
N ASP A 68 2.44 -11.27 14.13
CA ASP A 68 3.60 -10.36 14.24
C ASP A 68 4.89 -10.89 13.57
N ASP A 69 4.96 -12.19 13.31
CA ASP A 69 6.10 -12.82 12.64
C ASP A 69 6.01 -12.62 11.12
N LEU A 70 6.50 -11.47 10.65
CA LEU A 70 6.54 -11.08 9.24
C LEU A 70 7.24 -12.11 8.34
N ASP A 71 8.20 -12.87 8.86
CA ASP A 71 8.92 -13.86 8.06
C ASP A 71 8.03 -15.08 7.76
N SER A 72 7.02 -15.33 8.60
CA SER A 72 6.03 -16.40 8.40
C SER A 72 4.92 -16.05 7.40
N TRP A 73 4.80 -14.78 7.01
CA TRP A 73 3.75 -14.33 6.08
C TRP A 73 3.94 -14.97 4.71
N ASP A 74 2.83 -15.26 4.03
CA ASP A 74 2.87 -15.71 2.65
C ASP A 74 3.18 -14.57 1.67
N GLU A 75 3.34 -14.90 0.40
CA GLU A 75 3.71 -13.94 -0.63
C GLU A 75 2.64 -12.87 -0.86
N LEU A 76 1.36 -13.21 -0.68
CA LEU A 76 0.26 -12.28 -0.88
C LEU A 76 0.21 -11.23 0.24
N ALA A 77 0.32 -11.66 1.48
CA ALA A 77 0.40 -10.78 2.64
C ALA A 77 1.62 -9.85 2.56
N ARG A 78 2.78 -10.38 2.13
CA ARG A 78 3.99 -9.57 1.90
C ARG A 78 3.78 -8.55 0.79
N LEU A 79 3.17 -8.95 -0.33
CA LEU A 79 2.85 -8.03 -1.42
C LEU A 79 1.87 -6.95 -0.98
N ALA A 80 0.84 -7.30 -0.21
CA ALA A 80 -0.15 -6.35 0.28
C ALA A 80 0.50 -5.28 1.20
N LEU A 81 1.38 -5.71 2.11
CA LEU A 81 2.18 -4.78 2.90
C LEU A 81 3.02 -3.86 2.01
N CYS A 82 3.69 -4.41 0.99
CA CYS A 82 4.44 -3.61 0.02
C CYS A 82 3.54 -2.59 -0.69
N GLY A 83 2.32 -2.98 -1.07
CA GLY A 83 1.33 -2.11 -1.67
C GLY A 83 0.98 -0.91 -0.79
N VAL A 84 0.63 -1.15 0.47
CA VAL A 84 0.34 -0.08 1.45
C VAL A 84 1.53 0.86 1.62
N VAL A 85 2.74 0.30 1.73
CA VAL A 85 3.98 1.08 1.86
C VAL A 85 4.25 1.94 0.62
N VAL A 86 4.14 1.36 -0.58
CA VAL A 86 4.36 2.06 -1.85
C VAL A 86 3.34 3.18 -2.01
N LEU A 87 2.05 2.92 -1.77
CA LEU A 87 1.01 3.94 -1.89
C LEU A 87 1.29 5.13 -0.99
N HIS A 88 1.52 4.89 0.31
CA HIS A 88 1.77 5.98 1.26
C HIS A 88 3.04 6.76 0.90
N ALA A 89 4.11 6.06 0.50
CA ALA A 89 5.33 6.72 0.04
C ALA A 89 5.10 7.56 -1.23
N GLU A 90 4.35 7.06 -2.23
CA GLU A 90 3.99 7.81 -3.46
C GLU A 90 3.17 9.07 -3.16
N LEU A 91 2.39 9.05 -2.07
CA LEU A 91 1.59 10.19 -1.60
C LEU A 91 2.38 11.16 -0.70
N GLY A 92 3.69 10.94 -0.51
CA GLY A 92 4.55 11.82 0.29
C GLY A 92 4.46 11.57 1.80
N VAL A 93 3.79 10.51 2.24
CA VAL A 93 3.74 10.15 3.66
C VAL A 93 5.11 9.61 4.10
N PRO A 94 5.70 10.12 5.19
CA PRO A 94 6.95 9.58 5.72
C PRO A 94 6.80 8.12 6.12
N VAL A 95 7.54 7.23 5.45
CA VAL A 95 7.61 5.81 5.77
C VAL A 95 8.93 5.52 6.50
N PRO A 96 8.93 4.79 7.64
CA PRO A 96 10.13 4.36 8.33
C PRO A 96 11.12 3.65 7.39
N GLY A 97 12.42 3.96 7.51
CA GLY A 97 13.45 3.47 6.59
C GLY A 97 13.58 1.94 6.56
N ASP A 98 13.51 1.30 7.72
CA ASP A 98 13.50 -0.15 7.87
C ASP A 98 12.30 -0.81 7.18
N LEU A 99 11.14 -0.15 7.22
CA LEU A 99 9.94 -0.61 6.53
C LEU A 99 10.05 -0.42 5.01
N ARG A 100 10.61 0.69 4.54
CA ARG A 100 10.90 0.91 3.10
C ARG A 100 11.88 -0.15 2.58
N ASP A 101 12.96 -0.40 3.32
CA ASP A 101 13.99 -1.37 2.95
C ASP A 101 13.43 -2.80 2.90
N ARG A 102 12.57 -3.16 3.87
CA ARG A 102 11.88 -4.45 3.87
C ARG A 102 10.95 -4.58 2.67
N ALA A 103 10.08 -3.60 2.43
CA ALA A 103 9.15 -3.63 1.30
C ALA A 103 9.90 -3.73 -0.05
N ALA A 104 10.97 -2.95 -0.22
CA ALA A 104 11.82 -3.04 -1.40
C ALA A 104 12.45 -4.44 -1.54
N SER A 105 12.98 -5.00 -0.45
CA SER A 105 13.57 -6.34 -0.45
C SER A 105 12.55 -7.43 -0.81
N TRP A 106 11.31 -7.34 -0.33
CA TRP A 106 10.26 -8.29 -0.67
C TRP A 106 9.81 -8.15 -2.12
N LEU A 107 9.66 -6.93 -2.64
CA LEU A 107 9.37 -6.70 -4.05
C LEU A 107 10.49 -7.23 -4.96
N GLU A 108 11.76 -7.06 -4.60
CA GLU A 108 12.90 -7.61 -5.35
C GLU A 108 12.84 -9.15 -5.49
N HIS A 109 12.25 -9.85 -4.52
CA HIS A 109 12.16 -11.31 -4.46
C HIS A 109 10.74 -11.83 -4.66
N GLU A 110 9.85 -11.00 -5.21
CA GLU A 110 8.48 -11.41 -5.50
C GLU A 110 8.46 -12.53 -6.55
N ASP A 111 7.80 -13.64 -6.19
CA ASP A 111 7.69 -14.87 -6.99
C ASP A 111 6.23 -15.21 -7.33
N LEU A 112 5.42 -14.17 -7.52
CA LEU A 112 4.03 -14.31 -7.96
C LEU A 112 3.96 -14.33 -9.49
N ASP A 113 3.04 -15.14 -10.02
CA ASP A 113 2.76 -15.24 -11.45
C ASP A 113 1.74 -14.15 -11.85
N TRP A 114 2.18 -13.19 -12.68
CA TRP A 114 1.33 -12.10 -13.16
C TRP A 114 1.03 -12.23 -14.65
N ASP A 115 -0.16 -11.81 -15.04
CA ASP A 115 -0.55 -11.66 -16.43
C ASP A 115 -1.02 -10.22 -16.71
N PRO A 116 -0.25 -9.39 -17.45
CA PRO A 116 0.99 -9.70 -18.15
C PRO A 116 2.26 -9.45 -17.32
N GLN A 117 3.10 -10.49 -17.16
CA GLN A 117 4.38 -10.45 -16.41
C GLN A 117 5.29 -9.26 -16.78
N PRO A 118 5.49 -8.88 -18.06
CA PRO A 118 6.38 -7.76 -18.40
C PRO A 118 5.92 -6.40 -17.83
N MET A 119 4.60 -6.19 -17.70
CA MET A 119 4.07 -4.96 -17.11
C MET A 119 4.35 -4.94 -15.60
N ARG A 120 4.14 -6.07 -14.92
CA ARG A 120 4.49 -6.21 -13.51
C ARG A 120 5.99 -5.97 -13.29
N ASP A 121 6.86 -6.60 -14.08
CA ASP A 121 8.31 -6.42 -13.94
C ASP A 121 8.74 -4.97 -14.12
N ALA A 122 8.13 -4.25 -15.05
CA ALA A 122 8.40 -2.83 -15.26
C ALA A 122 7.93 -1.97 -14.08
N ARG A 123 6.77 -2.28 -13.51
CA ARG A 123 6.22 -1.57 -12.34
C ARG A 123 7.01 -1.87 -11.08
N ARG A 124 7.26 -3.15 -10.78
CA ARG A 124 8.07 -3.63 -9.66
C ARG A 124 9.43 -2.96 -9.60
N ARG A 125 10.13 -2.85 -10.74
CA ARG A 125 11.41 -2.13 -10.83
C ARG A 125 11.29 -0.66 -10.41
N ARG A 126 10.25 0.05 -10.84
CA ARG A 126 10.00 1.44 -10.45
C ARG A 126 9.67 1.57 -8.96
N GLU A 127 8.87 0.65 -8.42
CA GLU A 127 8.50 0.64 -7.01
C GLU A 127 9.73 0.41 -6.13
N VAL A 128 10.58 -0.56 -6.48
CA VAL A 128 11.86 -0.81 -5.79
C VAL A 128 12.78 0.40 -5.86
N GLU A 129 13.02 0.96 -7.05
CA GLU A 129 13.86 2.15 -7.24
C GLU A 129 13.36 3.33 -6.39
N PHE A 130 12.05 3.55 -6.38
CA PHE A 130 11.41 4.60 -5.60
C PHE A 130 11.59 4.40 -4.09
N LEU A 131 11.36 3.18 -3.58
CA LEU A 131 11.52 2.89 -2.16
C LEU A 131 12.96 3.00 -1.68
N ARG A 132 13.93 2.55 -2.51
CA ARG A 132 15.38 2.62 -2.25
C ARG A 132 15.95 4.03 -2.37
N SER A 133 15.28 4.92 -3.10
CA SER A 133 15.70 6.31 -3.21
C SER A 133 15.50 7.02 -1.85
N PRO A 134 16.46 7.87 -1.43
CA PRO A 134 16.27 8.67 -0.23
C PRO A 134 14.99 9.52 -0.40
N PRO A 135 14.15 9.66 0.65
CA PRO A 135 12.99 10.53 0.57
C PRO A 135 13.48 11.93 0.21
N SER A 136 13.04 12.45 -0.94
CA SER A 136 13.41 13.79 -1.37
C SER A 136 13.04 14.78 -0.26
N PRO A 137 13.96 15.67 0.17
CA PRO A 137 13.70 16.65 1.22
C PRO A 137 12.66 17.72 0.83
N ASP A 138 12.12 17.67 -0.40
CA ASP A 138 11.17 18.61 -0.98
C ASP A 138 9.94 17.88 -1.57
N ALA A 139 9.28 17.03 -0.78
CA ALA A 139 7.87 16.74 -1.03
C ALA A 139 7.04 17.84 -0.32
N PRO A 140 6.16 18.56 -1.04
CA PRO A 140 5.47 19.76 -0.53
C PRO A 140 4.58 19.51 0.68
#